data_AF-A0A2M7SV24-F1
#
_entry.id   AF-A0A2M7SV24-F1
#
_cell.length_a   1.000
_cell.length_b   1.000
_cell.length_c   1.000
_cell.angle_alpha   90.00
_cell.angle_beta   90.00
_cell.angle_gamma   90.00
#
_symmetry.space_group_name_H-M   'P 1'
#
loop_
_entity.id
_entity.type
_entity.pdbx_description
1 polymer ?
#
loop_
_entity_poly.entity_id
_entity_poly.type
_entity_poly.pdbx_seq_one_letter_code
_entity_poly.pdbx_strand_id
1 'polypeptide(L)' 'VVTPGTVIEPNLLEARENNYLVSLIIEDAKAGIAYVDITTSDFATTQLPADRVSPELERLQPREVLVPQSAEVYQQLP' A
#
# COMPACT_ATOMS: atom_id res chain seq x y z
N VAL A 1 -19.09 3.91 0.44
CA VAL A 1 -18.01 4.29 1.38
C VAL A 1 -16.95 4.99 0.56
N VAL A 2 -16.41 6.13 1.02
CA VAL A 2 -15.35 6.90 0.34
C VAL A 2 -14.15 7.01 1.30
N THR A 3 -12.99 6.51 0.88
CA THR A 3 -11.67 6.61 1.55
C THR A 3 -10.64 7.27 0.61
N PRO A 4 -9.50 7.78 1.10
CA PRO A 4 -8.48 8.43 0.27
C PRO A 4 -8.05 7.60 -0.96
N GLY A 5 -7.92 6.28 -0.83
CA GLY A 5 -7.59 5.39 -1.96
C GLY A 5 -8.71 5.21 -2.99
N THR A 6 -9.94 5.64 -2.70
CA THR A 6 -11.12 5.46 -3.57
C THR A 6 -11.61 6.76 -4.22
N VAL A 7 -10.89 7.87 -4.05
CA VAL A 7 -11.23 9.16 -4.67
C VAL A 7 -10.81 9.16 -6.14
N ILE A 8 -11.81 9.26 -7.03
CA ILE A 8 -11.65 9.36 -8.50
C ILE A 8 -11.87 10.81 -8.98
N GLU A 9 -12.11 11.76 -8.06
CA GLU A 9 -12.40 13.15 -8.41
C GLU A 9 -11.13 13.88 -8.89
N PRO A 10 -11.09 14.38 -10.15
CA PRO A 10 -9.87 14.93 -10.77
C PRO A 10 -9.26 16.13 -10.06
N ASN A 11 -10.03 16.85 -9.24
CA ASN A 11 -9.60 18.07 -8.56
C ASN A 11 -8.88 17.82 -7.22
N LEU A 12 -8.81 16.56 -6.76
CA LEU A 12 -8.12 16.14 -5.53
C LEU A 12 -6.92 15.22 -5.79
N LEU A 13 -6.80 14.70 -7.02
CA LEU A 13 -5.62 13.97 -7.46
C LEU A 13 -4.56 15.00 -7.87
N GLU A 14 -3.47 15.08 -7.11
CA GLU A 14 -2.26 15.67 -7.66
C GLU A 14 -1.87 14.83 -8.88
N ALA A 15 -2.03 15.41 -10.08
CA ALA A 15 -2.09 14.73 -11.37
C ALA A 15 -0.79 14.02 -11.82
N ARG A 16 0.12 13.72 -10.90
CA ARG A 16 1.44 13.14 -11.19
C ARG A 16 1.87 11.99 -10.28
N GLU A 17 1.08 11.60 -9.29
CA GLU A 17 1.43 10.49 -8.40
C GLU A 17 0.47 9.32 -8.55
N ASN A 18 1.01 8.09 -8.58
CA ASN A 18 0.22 6.88 -8.68
C ASN A 18 -0.61 6.70 -7.40
N ASN A 19 -1.91 6.45 -7.53
CA ASN A 19 -2.82 6.30 -6.39
C ASN A 19 -2.87 4.84 -5.93
N TYR A 20 -1.72 4.33 -5.44
CA TYR A 20 -1.63 2.93 -5.02
C TYR A 20 -2.29 2.71 -3.66
N LEU A 21 -3.20 1.74 -3.62
CA LEU A 21 -3.70 1.09 -2.41
C LEU A 21 -2.89 -0.19 -2.19
N VAL A 22 -2.25 -0.30 -1.03
CA VAL A 22 -1.42 -1.45 -0.64
C VAL A 22 -2.13 -2.26 0.45
N SER A 23 -2.02 -3.58 0.39
CA SER A 23 -2.28 -4.50 1.49
C SER A 23 -0.97 -5.15 1.91
N LEU A 24 -0.69 -5.15 3.21
CA LEU A 24 0.54 -5.67 3.80
C LEU A 24 0.22 -6.63 4.94
N ILE A 25 0.83 -7.81 4.90
CA ILE A 25 0.90 -8.74 6.02
C ILE A 25 2.36 -9.10 6.30
N ILE A 26 2.74 -9.13 7.57
CA ILE A 26 4.06 -9.56 8.03
C ILE A 26 3.85 -10.78 8.92
N GLU A 27 4.49 -11.89 8.57
CA GLU A 27 4.51 -13.13 9.35
C GLU A 27 5.97 -13.59 9.48
N ASP A 28 6.44 -13.68 10.73
CA ASP A 28 7.83 -13.99 11.08
C ASP A 28 8.83 -13.09 10.33
N ALA A 29 9.66 -13.69 9.47
CA ALA A 29 10.70 -13.02 8.70
C ALA A 29 10.28 -12.69 7.25
N LYS A 30 8.99 -12.80 6.92
CA LYS A 30 8.46 -12.58 5.56
C LYS A 30 7.30 -11.59 5.58
N ALA A 31 7.12 -10.94 4.44
CA ALA A 31 6.00 -10.06 4.19
C ALA A 31 5.34 -10.41 2.86
N GLY A 32 4.01 -10.42 2.86
CA GLY A 32 3.18 -10.46 1.67
C GLY A 32 2.67 -9.05 1.38
N ILE A 33 2.82 -8.62 0.13
CA ILE A 33 2.35 -7.31 -0.34
C ILE A 33 1.47 -7.53 -1.58
N ALA A 34 0.33 -6.86 -1.60
CA ALA A 34 -0.48 -6.68 -2.81
C ALA A 34 -0.74 -5.19 -3.00
N TYR A 35 -0.69 -4.70 -4.23
CA TYR A 35 -0.96 -3.30 -4.53
C TYR A 35 -1.79 -3.15 -5.80
N VAL A 36 -2.65 -2.13 -5.79
CA VAL A 36 -3.51 -1.78 -6.93
C VAL A 36 -3.51 -0.29 -7.16
N ASP A 37 -3.40 0.14 -8.41
CA ASP A 37 -3.77 1.50 -8.82
C ASP A 37 -5.17 1.45 -9.43
N ILE A 38 -6.14 2.04 -8.70
CA ILE A 38 -7.55 2.02 -9.08
C ILE A 38 -7.78 2.82 -10.37
N THR A 39 -6.91 3.79 -10.68
CA THR A 39 -7.05 4.65 -11.87
C THR A 39 -6.64 3.93 -13.16
N THR A 40 -5.65 3.03 -13.07
CA THR A 40 -5.07 2.33 -14.22
C THR A 40 -5.42 0.84 -14.28
N SER A 41 -6.07 0.31 -13.23
CA SER A 41 -6.30 -1.13 -13.04
C SER A 41 -5.01 -1.98 -12.96
N ASP A 42 -3.86 -1.35 -12.67
CA ASP A 42 -2.61 -2.06 -12.43
C ASP A 42 -2.70 -2.79 -11.10
N PHE A 43 -2.42 -4.10 -11.10
CA PHE A 43 -2.52 -4.95 -9.92
C PHE A 43 -1.36 -5.94 -9.89
N ALA A 44 -0.65 -5.98 -8.76
CA ALA A 44 0.44 -6.91 -8.57
C ALA A 44 0.58 -7.33 -7.11
N THR A 45 1.30 -8.43 -6.92
CA THR A 45 1.63 -8.97 -5.60
C THR A 45 3.07 -9.45 -5.58
N THR A 46 3.68 -9.37 -4.40
CA THR A 46 5.04 -9.82 -4.15
C THR A 46 5.17 -10.40 -2.74
N GLN A 47 6.19 -11.22 -2.55
CA GLN A 47 6.60 -11.71 -1.24
C GLN A 47 8.09 -11.40 -1.05
N LEU A 48 8.44 -10.78 0.08
CA LEU A 48 9.80 -10.35 0.39
C LEU A 48 10.14 -10.62 1.86
N PRO A 49 11.44 -10.64 2.22
CA PRO A 49 11.86 -10.60 3.62
C PRO A 49 11.29 -9.39 4.36
N ALA A 50 10.93 -9.55 5.64
CA ALA A 50 10.25 -8.49 6.41
C ALA A 50 11.07 -7.19 6.53
N ASP A 51 12.41 -7.28 6.55
CA ASP A 51 13.32 -6.13 6.56
C ASP A 51 13.36 -5.33 5.25
N ARG A 52 12.74 -5.86 4.18
CA ARG A 52 12.63 -5.20 2.87
C ARG A 52 11.29 -4.50 2.68
N VAL A 53 10.39 -4.51 3.67
CA VAL A 53 9.08 -3.87 3.59
C VAL A 53 9.21 -2.35 3.45
N SER A 54 9.99 -1.68 4.30
CA SER A 54 10.10 -0.20 4.24
C SER A 54 10.62 0.29 2.88
N PRO A 55 11.72 -0.27 2.31
CA PRO A 55 12.15 0.09 0.96
C PRO A 55 11.08 -0.15 -0.13
N GLU A 56 10.27 -1.19 0.00
CA GLU A 56 9.21 -1.50 -0.96
C GLU A 56 8.03 -0.52 -0.85
N LEU A 57 7.66 -0.12 0.37
CA LEU A 57 6.67 0.93 0.59
C LEU A 57 7.16 2.31 0.11
N GLU A 58 8.44 2.64 0.33
CA GLU A 58 9.06 3.86 -0.21
C GLU A 58 9.06 3.87 -1.75
N ARG A 59 9.27 2.72 -2.38
CA ARG A 59 9.21 2.57 -3.85
C ARG A 59 7.79 2.74 -4.39
N LEU A 60 6.80 2.19 -3.68
CA LEU A 60 5.40 2.22 -4.11
C LEU A 60 4.71 3.55 -3.79
N GLN A 61 5.16 4.28 -2.77
CA GLN A 61 4.55 5.50 -2.25
C GLN A 61 3.01 5.40 -2.12
N PRO A 62 2.48 4.39 -1.40
CA PRO A 62 1.05 4.16 -1.34
C PRO A 62 0.30 5.30 -0.65
N ARG A 63 -0.89 5.61 -1.16
CA ARG A 63 -1.80 6.59 -0.54
C ARG A 63 -2.56 6.00 0.64
N GLU A 64 -2.72 4.68 0.66
CA GLU A 64 -3.43 3.96 1.72
C GLU A 64 -2.80 2.56 1.88
N VAL A 65 -2.59 2.13 3.13
CA VAL A 65 -2.04 0.80 3.47
C VAL A 65 -3.02 0.08 4.38
N LEU A 66 -3.51 -1.07 3.92
CA LEU A 66 -4.35 -1.99 4.69
C LEU A 66 -3.46 -2.99 5.41
N VAL A 67 -3.69 -3.17 6.71
CA VAL A 67 -2.99 -4.15 7.55
C VAL A 67 -4.01 -5.00 8.32
N PRO A 68 -3.69 -6.25 8.68
CA PRO A 68 -4.50 -7.04 9.57
C PRO A 68 -4.73 -6.31 10.90
N GLN A 69 -5.93 -6.42 11.47
CA GLN A 69 -6.23 -5.82 12.78
C GLN A 69 -5.32 -6.37 13.89
N SER A 70 -4.85 -7.61 13.75
CA SER A 70 -3.91 -8.26 14.66
C SER A 70 -2.46 -7.81 14.49
N ALA A 71 -2.16 -7.01 13.47
CA ALA A 71 -0.81 -6.54 13.23
C ALA A 71 -0.44 -5.48 14.28
N GLU A 72 0.56 -5.76 15.12
CA GLU A 72 1.16 -4.77 16.03
C GLU A 72 1.95 -3.67 15.28
N VAL A 73 1.89 -3.67 13.95
CA VAL A 73 2.69 -2.89 12.99
C VAL A 73 2.34 -1.39 12.97
N TYR A 74 1.29 -0.95 13.69
CA TYR A 74 0.86 0.45 13.74
C TYR A 74 1.94 1.45 14.16
N GLN A 75 3.03 1.02 14.82
CA GLN A 75 4.10 1.91 15.28
C GLN A 75 5.34 1.98 14.38
N GLN A 76 5.40 1.22 13.28
CA GLN A 76 6.63 1.04 12.47
C GLN A 76 6.46 1.36 10.98
N LEU A 77 5.27 1.77 10.56
CA LEU A 77 5.06 2.31 9.22
C LEU A 77 5.53 3.77 9.18
N PRO A 78 6.23 4.21 8.11
CA PRO A 78 6.63 5.60 7.93
C PRO A 78 5.43 6.55 7.85
#